data_AF-A0AA90PFW8-F1
#
_entry.id   AF-A0AA90PFW8-F1
#
_cell.length_a   1.000
_cell.length_b   1.000
_cell.length_c   1.000
_cell.angle_alpha   90.00
_cell.angle_beta   90.00
_cell.angle_gamma   90.00
#
_symmetry.space_group_name_H-M   'P 1'
#
loop_
_entity.id
_entity.type
_entity.pdbx_description
1 polymer ?
#
loop_
_entity_poly.entity_id
_entity_poly.type
_entity_poly.pdbx_seq_one_letter_code
_entity_poly.pdbx_strand_id
1 'polypeptide(L)'
;MERVGSWSKLIIISIAIVVVWFFLFGIRLISYFTAINERGIRATECGTQGCSNAIFLLNTVWTFSFFIVIPLIITLVLVIYWNLKKKSS
;
A
#
# COMPACT_ATOMS: atom_id res chain seq x y z
N MET A 1 -3.67 32.74 -8.55
CA MET A 1 -3.77 31.59 -9.47
C MET A 1 -2.67 30.54 -9.25
N GLU A 2 -1.51 30.88 -8.68
CA GLU A 2 -0.38 29.93 -8.45
C GLU A 2 -0.69 28.79 -7.47
N ARG A 3 -1.58 29.02 -6.50
CA ARG A 3 -1.93 28.02 -5.47
C ARG A 3 -2.67 26.81 -6.03
N VAL A 4 -3.47 27.00 -7.09
CA VAL A 4 -4.23 25.92 -7.76
C VAL A 4 -3.27 25.03 -8.56
N GLY A 5 -2.28 25.62 -9.24
CA GLY A 5 -1.29 24.86 -10.02
C GLY A 5 -0.42 23.92 -9.17
N SER A 6 -0.09 24.28 -7.93
CA SER A 6 0.68 23.42 -7.02
C SER A 6 -0.14 22.22 -6.51
N TRP A 7 -1.43 22.44 -6.20
CA TRP A 7 -2.33 21.36 -5.76
C TRP A 7 -2.69 20.40 -6.90
N SER A 8 -2.91 20.91 -8.11
CA SER A 8 -3.11 20.06 -9.29
C SER A 8 -1.90 19.16 -9.56
N LYS A 9 -0.67 19.69 -9.42
CA LYS A 9 0.56 18.87 -9.54
C LYS A 9 0.64 17.78 -8.48
N LEU A 10 0.29 18.08 -7.23
CA LEU A 10 0.23 17.07 -6.16
C LEU A 10 -0.76 15.95 -6.47
N ILE A 11 -1.95 16.30 -6.94
CA ILE A 11 -2.98 15.33 -7.29
C ILE A 11 -2.49 14.43 -8.42
N ILE A 12 -1.90 14.99 -9.47
CA ILE A 12 -1.33 14.22 -10.59
C ILE A 12 -0.22 13.28 -10.12
N ILE A 13 0.71 13.76 -9.28
CA ILE A 13 1.80 12.93 -8.72
C ILE A 13 1.24 11.82 -7.83
N SER A 14 0.25 12.12 -6.99
CA SER A 14 -0.43 11.15 -6.13
C SER A 14 -1.10 10.05 -6.96
N ILE A 15 -1.83 10.43 -8.01
CA ILE A 15 -2.45 9.47 -8.94
C ILE A 15 -1.37 8.62 -9.62
N ALA A 16 -0.29 9.21 -10.10
CA ALA A 16 0.81 8.47 -10.71
C ALA A 16 1.44 7.45 -9.74
N ILE A 17 1.62 7.83 -8.47
CA ILE A 17 2.11 6.92 -7.42
C ILE A 17 1.15 5.76 -7.20
N VAL A 18 -0.16 6.04 -7.09
CA VAL A 18 -1.19 4.99 -6.93
C VAL A 18 -1.20 4.04 -8.13
N VAL A 19 -1.07 4.57 -9.35
CA VAL A 19 -1.04 3.77 -10.58
C VAL A 19 0.22 2.88 -10.62
N VAL A 20 1.41 3.45 -10.39
CA VAL A 20 2.67 2.69 -10.34
C VAL A 20 2.61 1.63 -9.25
N TRP A 21 2.10 1.99 -8.08
CA TRP A 21 1.87 1.05 -6.98
C TRP A 21 0.95 -0.10 -7.39
N PHE A 22 -0.17 0.19 -8.05
CA PHE A 22 -1.12 -0.81 -8.50
C PHE A 22 -0.50 -1.78 -9.51
N PHE A 23 0.32 -1.30 -10.45
CA PHE A 23 1.01 -2.17 -11.40
C PHE A 23 2.07 -3.06 -10.75
N LEU A 24 2.81 -2.55 -9.75
CA LEU A 24 3.87 -3.32 -9.10
C LEU A 24 3.33 -4.29 -8.03
N PHE A 25 2.39 -3.84 -7.22
CA PHE A 25 1.92 -4.56 -6.02
C PHE A 25 0.45 -4.97 -6.13
N GLY A 26 -0.38 -4.24 -6.86
CA GLY A 26 -1.80 -4.54 -7.04
C GLY A 26 -2.07 -5.89 -7.72
N ILE A 27 -1.28 -6.28 -8.72
CA ILE A 27 -1.38 -7.59 -9.38
C ILE A 27 -1.10 -8.74 -8.39
N ARG A 28 -0.12 -8.56 -7.50
CA ARG A 28 0.16 -9.52 -6.43
C ARG A 28 -0.97 -9.56 -5.39
N LEU A 29 -1.59 -8.42 -5.10
CA LEU A 29 -2.75 -8.34 -4.22
C LEU A 29 -3.94 -9.15 -4.77
N ILE A 30 -4.22 -9.02 -6.06
CA ILE A 30 -5.28 -9.78 -6.73
C ILE A 30 -5.02 -11.29 -6.61
N SER A 31 -3.79 -11.72 -6.91
CA SER A 31 -3.39 -13.13 -6.78
C SER A 31 -3.50 -13.63 -5.34
N TYR A 32 -3.18 -12.78 -4.37
CA TYR A 32 -3.31 -13.06 -2.95
C TYR A 32 -4.77 -13.18 -2.51
N PHE A 33 -5.68 -12.33 -3.01
CA PHE A 33 -7.12 -12.48 -2.79
C PHE A 33 -7.68 -13.77 -3.43
N THR A 34 -7.20 -14.16 -4.61
CA THR A 34 -7.57 -15.44 -5.22
C THR A 34 -7.11 -16.61 -4.34
N ALA A 35 -5.88 -16.57 -3.82
CA ALA A 35 -5.38 -17.60 -2.90
C ALA A 35 -6.20 -17.70 -1.60
N ILE A 36 -6.61 -16.56 -1.04
CA ILE A 36 -7.54 -16.51 0.09
C ILE A 36 -8.86 -17.18 -0.24
N ASN A 37 -9.43 -16.89 -1.41
CA ASN A 37 -10.71 -17.43 -1.81
C ASN A 37 -10.66 -18.95 -2.02
N GLU A 38 -9.54 -19.47 -2.53
CA GLU A 38 -9.35 -20.90 -2.77
C GLU A 38 -8.99 -21.70 -1.50
N ARG A 39 -8.14 -21.16 -0.63
CA ARG A 39 -7.52 -21.91 0.49
C ARG A 39 -7.94 -21.41 1.87
N GLY A 40 -8.60 -20.26 1.94
CA GLY A 40 -8.89 -19.53 3.17
C GLY A 40 -7.70 -18.68 3.63
N ILE A 41 -8.00 -17.58 4.36
CA ILE A 41 -6.98 -16.64 4.86
C ILE A 41 -5.96 -17.35 5.75
N ARG A 42 -6.42 -18.27 6.61
CA ARG A 42 -5.54 -19.02 7.52
C ARG A 42 -4.53 -19.91 6.79
N ALA A 43 -4.95 -20.63 5.75
CA ALA A 43 -4.00 -21.47 5.01
C ALA A 43 -3.08 -20.66 4.10
N THR A 44 -3.55 -19.51 3.59
CA THR A 44 -2.77 -18.60 2.75
C THR A 44 -1.65 -17.93 3.54
N GLU A 45 -1.95 -17.45 4.75
CA GLU A 45 -0.98 -16.75 5.59
C GLU A 45 -0.05 -17.70 6.36
N CYS A 46 -0.54 -18.87 6.78
CA CYS A 46 0.26 -19.81 7.56
C CYS A 46 1.04 -20.82 6.68
N GLY A 47 0.71 -20.96 5.39
CA GLY A 47 1.36 -21.90 4.46
C GLY A 47 1.10 -23.39 4.72
N THR A 48 0.45 -23.74 5.84
CA THR A 48 0.12 -25.11 6.30
C THR A 48 -1.30 -25.14 6.91
N GLN A 49 -1.76 -26.32 7.37
CA GLN A 49 -3.08 -26.53 8.02
C GLN A 49 -3.19 -25.90 9.43
N GLY A 50 -2.89 -24.61 9.54
CA GLY A 50 -3.10 -23.79 10.74
C GLY A 50 -1.81 -23.37 11.42
N CYS A 51 -1.71 -22.07 11.71
CA CYS A 51 -0.73 -21.50 12.64
C CYS A 51 -1.43 -20.84 13.82
N SER A 52 -0.67 -20.57 14.89
CA SER A 52 -1.13 -19.82 16.05
C SER A 52 -1.69 -18.46 15.63
N ASN A 53 -2.75 -17.99 16.31
CA ASN A 53 -3.40 -16.70 16.02
C ASN A 53 -2.41 -15.52 16.01
N ALA A 54 -1.37 -15.57 16.84
CA ALA A 54 -0.34 -14.54 16.87
C ALA A 54 0.46 -14.47 15.57
N ILE A 55 0.86 -15.63 15.02
CA ILE A 55 1.61 -15.72 13.77
C ILE A 55 0.73 -15.33 12.59
N PHE A 56 -0.54 -15.76 12.61
CA PHE A 56 -1.52 -15.36 11.61
C PHE A 56 -1.68 -13.83 11.53
N LEU A 57 -1.87 -13.17 12.67
CA LEU A 57 -1.97 -11.72 12.72
C LEU A 57 -0.68 -11.05 12.28
N LEU A 58 0.48 -11.57 12.71
CA LEU A 58 1.78 -11.02 12.32
C LEU A 58 1.97 -11.08 10.79
N ASN A 59 1.72 -12.24 10.17
CA ASN A 59 1.86 -12.41 8.72
C ASN A 59 0.84 -11.55 7.97
N THR A 60 -0.41 -11.49 8.43
CA THR A 60 -1.43 -10.63 7.80
C THR A 60 -1.02 -9.15 7.86
N VAL A 61 -0.58 -8.67 9.03
CA VAL A 61 -0.11 -7.29 9.22
C VAL A 61 1.15 -7.03 8.40
N TRP A 62 2.06 -7.99 8.33
CA TRP A 62 3.29 -7.89 7.55
C TRP A 62 3.00 -7.79 6.06
N THR A 63 2.18 -8.68 5.52
CA THR A 63 1.69 -8.67 4.14
C THR A 63 1.01 -7.34 3.84
N PHE A 64 0.06 -6.89 4.67
CA PHE A 64 -0.58 -5.59 4.51
C PHE A 64 0.43 -4.42 4.51
N SER A 65 1.42 -4.48 5.40
CA SER A 65 2.44 -3.43 5.52
C SER A 65 3.34 -3.38 4.29
N PHE A 66 3.79 -4.53 3.80
CA PHE A 66 4.66 -4.63 2.62
C PHE A 66 3.96 -4.24 1.34
N PHE A 67 2.70 -4.65 1.19
CA PHE A 67 1.96 -4.38 -0.03
C PHE A 67 1.37 -2.98 -0.04
N ILE A 68 0.88 -2.44 1.07
CA ILE A 68 0.13 -1.18 1.09
C ILE A 68 0.89 -0.09 1.84
N VAL A 69 1.25 -0.32 3.10
CA VAL A 69 1.76 0.75 3.97
C VAL A 69 3.08 1.31 3.45
N ILE A 70 4.07 0.45 3.21
CA ILE A 70 5.41 0.89 2.81
C ILE A 70 5.41 1.56 1.44
N PRO A 71 4.94 0.92 0.36
CA PRO A 71 5.09 1.49 -0.97
C PRO A 71 4.05 2.60 -1.27
N LEU A 72 2.87 2.61 -0.63
CA LEU A 72 1.83 3.59 -0.89
C LEU A 72 1.76 4.68 0.20
N ILE A 73 1.50 4.30 1.45
CA ILE A 73 1.23 5.26 2.54
C ILE A 73 2.48 6.09 2.84
N ILE A 74 3.64 5.46 3.01
CA ILE A 74 4.90 6.18 3.29
C ILE A 74 5.24 7.13 2.13
N THR A 75 5.12 6.65 0.89
CA THR A 75 5.41 7.48 -0.30
C THR A 75 4.47 8.68 -0.40
N LEU A 76 3.17 8.49 -0.13
CA LEU A 76 2.20 9.59 -0.07
C LEU A 76 2.53 10.59 1.04
N VAL A 77 2.83 10.10 2.24
CA VAL A 77 3.19 10.96 3.38
C VAL A 77 4.45 11.76 3.07
N LEU A 78 5.46 11.16 2.45
CA LEU A 78 6.68 11.85 2.03
C LEU A 78 6.39 12.96 1.02
N VAL A 79 5.57 12.69 0.00
CA VAL A 79 5.19 13.69 -1.01
C VAL A 79 4.43 14.86 -0.38
N ILE A 80 3.48 14.57 0.52
CA ILE A 80 2.73 15.60 1.25
C ILE A 80 3.67 16.39 2.17
N TYR A 81 4.51 15.71 2.94
CA TYR A 81 5.46 16.34 3.86
C TYR A 81 6.44 17.25 3.14
N TRP A 82 7.03 16.82 2.03
CA TRP A 82 7.92 17.67 1.23
C TRP A 82 7.22 18.87 0.64
N ASN A 83 5.96 18.74 0.21
CA ASN A 83 5.23 19.88 -0.31
C ASN A 83 4.89 20.89 0.79
N LEU A 84 4.47 20.42 1.97
CA LEU A 84 4.25 21.28 3.13
C LEU A 84 5.53 21.99 3.56
N LYS A 85 6.66 21.26 3.63
CA LYS A 85 7.96 21.84 3.99
C LYS A 85 8.41 22.90 2.97
N LYS A 86 8.25 22.63 1.67
CA LYS A 86 8.63 23.56 0.60
C LYS A 86 7.77 24.82 0.56
N LYS A 87 6.56 24.77 1.13
CA LYS A 87 5.67 25.94 1.27
C LYS A 87 5.98 26.77 2.52
N SER A 88 6.70 26.22 3.48
CA SER A 88 7.08 26.87 4.74
C SER A 88 8.48 27.52 4.70
N SER A 89 9.24 27.29 3.64
CA SER A 89 10.55 27.91 3.39
C SER A 89 10.45 28.91 2.24
#